data_AF-A0AA88SHW1-F1
#
_entry.id   AF-A0AA88SHW1-F1
#
_cell.length_a   1.000
_cell.length_b   1.000
_cell.length_c   1.000
_cell.angle_alpha   90.00
_cell.angle_beta   90.00
_cell.angle_gamma   90.00
#
_symmetry.space_group_name_H-M   'P 1'
#
loop_
_entity.id
_entity.type
_entity.pdbx_description
1 polymer ?
#
loop_
_entity_poly.entity_id
_entity_poly.type
_entity_poly.pdbx_seq_one_letter_code
_entity_poly.pdbx_strand_id
1 'polypeptide(L)'
;MWQAPYRKNDVETGSTPLYPMMLESPELRWAFIRKVYSIVALQLLLTIAVGAVVVTYRPIATFFVSTGAGLALYIVLIITPFIGALVFIQFVFIRPFVAVILISSLLHLLLMLFPLGKVSVMIYGGLASIIFCGYILYDTDNLIKRHSYDEYIWAAVALYLDIINLFLSLLTVFRAAES
;
A
#
# COMPACT_ATOMS: atom_id res chain seq x y z
N MET A 1 10.42 -21.38 -50.48
CA MET A 1 10.62 -21.81 -49.07
C MET A 1 9.75 -20.92 -48.20
N TRP A 2 8.55 -21.38 -47.86
CA TRP A 2 7.65 -20.65 -46.95
C TRP A 2 7.96 -21.10 -45.52
N GLN A 3 8.35 -20.16 -44.65
CA GLN A 3 8.51 -20.43 -43.22
C GLN A 3 7.12 -20.52 -42.60
N ALA A 4 6.78 -21.68 -42.04
CA ALA A 4 5.56 -21.85 -41.27
C ALA A 4 5.63 -21.00 -40.00
N PRO A 5 4.54 -20.31 -39.60
CA PRO A 5 4.53 -19.57 -38.35
C PRO A 5 4.71 -20.53 -37.17
N TYR A 6 5.67 -20.22 -36.30
CA TYR A 6 5.97 -20.99 -35.09
C TYR A 6 4.76 -20.92 -34.14
N ARG A 7 3.92 -21.94 -34.16
CA ARG A 7 2.81 -22.12 -33.23
C ARG A 7 3.36 -22.75 -31.96
N LYS A 8 3.52 -21.95 -30.90
CA LYS A 8 3.72 -22.50 -29.55
C LYS A 8 2.46 -23.29 -29.18
N ASN A 9 2.63 -24.60 -29.01
CA ASN A 9 1.61 -25.40 -28.35
C ASN A 9 1.80 -25.21 -26.85
N ASP A 10 1.00 -24.33 -26.26
CA ASP A 10 1.01 -24.12 -24.82
C ASP A 10 0.41 -25.36 -24.14
N VAL A 11 1.30 -26.15 -23.56
CA VAL A 11 1.02 -27.42 -22.85
C VAL A 11 0.09 -27.20 -21.63
N GLU A 12 -0.10 -25.94 -21.23
CA GLU A 12 -1.00 -25.53 -20.14
C GLU A 12 -2.49 -25.53 -20.52
N THR A 13 -2.83 -25.83 -21.78
CA THR A 13 -4.22 -25.95 -22.26
C THR A 13 -4.86 -27.29 -21.86
N GLY A 14 -4.61 -27.74 -20.63
CA GLY A 14 -5.27 -28.90 -20.04
C GLY A 14 -6.72 -28.56 -19.67
N SER A 15 -7.64 -29.51 -19.89
CA SER A 15 -9.10 -29.38 -19.74
C SER A 15 -9.62 -29.09 -18.33
N THR A 16 -8.74 -28.88 -17.34
CA THR A 16 -9.08 -28.47 -15.98
C THR A 16 -8.18 -27.32 -15.55
N PRO A 17 -8.68 -26.08 -15.46
CA PRO A 17 -7.89 -24.97 -14.95
C PRO A 17 -7.57 -25.23 -13.46
N LEU A 18 -6.28 -25.32 -13.12
CA LEU A 18 -5.80 -25.46 -11.74
C LEU A 18 -6.26 -24.29 -10.84
N TYR A 19 -6.69 -23.19 -11.47
CA TYR A 19 -7.25 -22.00 -10.85
C TYR A 19 -8.63 -21.72 -11.48
N PRO A 20 -9.74 -22.19 -10.89
CA PRO A 20 -11.08 -22.08 -11.50
C PRO A 20 -11.57 -20.64 -11.77
N MET A 21 -10.92 -19.64 -11.16
CA MET A 21 -11.15 -18.20 -11.41
C MET A 21 -10.21 -17.61 -12.50
N MET A 22 -9.35 -18.41 -13.13
CA MET A 22 -8.51 -18.04 -14.28
C MET A 22 -9.29 -18.09 -15.59
N LEU A 23 -10.23 -17.15 -15.76
CA LEU A 23 -10.86 -16.95 -17.07
C LEU A 23 -9.97 -16.12 -18.02
N GLU A 24 -8.89 -15.51 -17.51
CA GLU A 24 -7.97 -14.66 -18.26
C GLU A 24 -6.74 -15.43 -18.76
N SER A 25 -6.27 -15.09 -19.97
CA SER A 25 -5.06 -15.67 -20.55
C SER A 25 -3.82 -15.39 -19.67
N PRO A 26 -2.83 -16.30 -19.61
CA PRO A 26 -1.61 -16.11 -18.82
C PRO A 26 -0.88 -14.79 -19.11
N GLU A 27 -0.86 -14.35 -20.37
CA GLU A 27 -0.23 -13.09 -20.79
C GLU A 27 -0.85 -11.86 -20.10
N LEU A 28 -2.17 -11.84 -19.96
CA LEU A 28 -2.90 -10.76 -19.28
C LEU A 28 -2.57 -10.72 -17.79
N ARG A 29 -2.38 -11.88 -17.15
CA ARG A 29 -1.98 -11.94 -15.73
C ARG A 29 -0.57 -11.42 -15.48
N TRP A 30 0.38 -11.79 -16.33
CA TRP A 30 1.74 -11.24 -16.23
C TRP A 30 1.78 -9.74 -16.54
N ALA A 31 0.95 -9.26 -17.46
CA ALA A 31 0.78 -7.83 -17.70
C ALA A 31 0.16 -7.11 -16.48
N PHE A 32 -0.87 -7.68 -15.88
CA PHE A 32 -1.51 -7.19 -14.65
C PHE A 32 -0.49 -7.06 -13.52
N ILE A 33 0.23 -8.15 -13.20
CA ILE A 33 1.23 -8.19 -12.12
C ILE A 33 2.31 -7.12 -12.33
N ARG A 34 2.87 -7.03 -13.55
CA ARG A 34 3.87 -6.00 -13.88
C ARG A 34 3.32 -4.60 -13.70
N LYS A 35 2.06 -4.35 -14.10
CA LYS A 35 1.42 -3.05 -13.97
C LYS A 35 1.24 -2.66 -12.50
N VAL A 36 0.76 -3.57 -11.67
CA VAL A 36 0.59 -3.35 -10.22
C VAL A 36 1.91 -3.02 -9.55
N TYR A 37 2.94 -3.85 -9.71
CA TYR A 37 4.25 -3.58 -9.12
C TYR A 37 4.92 -2.32 -9.66
N SER A 38 4.69 -1.97 -10.94
CA SER A 38 5.21 -0.72 -11.51
C SER A 38 4.55 0.51 -10.89
N ILE A 39 3.23 0.47 -10.66
CA ILE A 39 2.50 1.55 -9.97
C ILE A 39 3.02 1.70 -8.55
N VAL A 40 3.11 0.60 -7.80
CA VAL A 40 3.60 0.61 -6.41
C VAL A 40 5.05 1.11 -6.33
N ALA A 41 5.92 0.68 -7.24
CA ALA A 41 7.30 1.14 -7.28
C ALA A 41 7.40 2.65 -7.52
N LEU A 42 6.60 3.19 -8.45
CA LEU A 42 6.54 4.64 -8.69
C LEU A 42 5.99 5.41 -7.50
N GLN A 43 4.95 4.88 -6.84
CA GLN A 43 4.39 5.48 -5.62
C GLN A 43 5.45 5.55 -4.51
N LEU A 44 6.18 4.47 -4.27
CA LEU A 44 7.24 4.43 -3.26
C LEU A 44 8.39 5.37 -3.62
N LEU A 45 8.83 5.40 -4.88
CA LEU A 45 9.88 6.30 -5.34
C LEU A 45 9.49 7.76 -5.12
N LEU A 46 8.26 8.14 -5.49
CA LEU A 46 7.77 9.50 -5.29
C LEU A 46 7.70 9.86 -3.80
N THR A 47 7.19 8.95 -2.96
CA THR A 47 7.14 9.15 -1.49
C THR A 47 8.53 9.35 -0.90
N ILE A 48 9.51 8.52 -1.30
CA ILE A 48 10.90 8.65 -0.87
C ILE A 48 11.50 9.97 -1.36
N ALA A 49 11.29 10.33 -2.62
CA ALA A 49 11.84 11.56 -3.22
C ALA A 49 11.32 12.81 -2.50
N VAL A 50 10.00 12.90 -2.30
CA VAL A 50 9.38 14.03 -1.58
C VAL A 50 9.86 14.06 -0.13
N GLY A 51 9.87 12.91 0.55
CA GLY A 51 10.37 12.81 1.93
C GLY A 51 11.83 13.26 2.06
N ALA A 52 12.70 12.80 1.17
CA ALA A 52 14.11 13.19 1.14
C ALA A 52 14.29 14.69 0.95
N VAL A 53 13.57 15.30 -0.01
CA VAL A 53 13.61 16.76 -0.23
C VAL A 53 13.17 17.51 1.04
N VAL A 54 12.04 17.13 1.64
CA VAL A 54 11.53 17.81 2.84
C VAL A 54 12.50 17.70 4.03
N VAL A 55 13.15 16.55 4.20
CA VAL A 55 14.10 16.32 5.31
C VAL A 55 15.44 17.02 5.07
N THR A 56 15.98 17.00 3.84
CA THR A 56 17.26 17.64 3.53
C THR A 56 17.16 19.16 3.52
N TYR A 57 16.09 19.72 2.95
CA TYR A 57 15.90 21.17 2.85
C TYR A 57 15.11 21.71 4.04
N ARG A 58 15.82 21.95 5.16
CA ARG A 58 15.26 22.47 6.43
C ARG A 58 14.29 23.65 6.28
N PRO A 59 14.49 24.63 5.37
CA PRO A 59 13.54 25.75 5.20
C PRO A 59 12.11 25.29 4.89
N ILE A 60 11.95 24.16 4.20
CA ILE A 60 10.65 23.59 3.86
C ILE A 60 9.93 23.14 5.14
N ALA A 61 10.59 22.34 5.97
CA ALA A 61 10.03 21.90 7.24
C ALA A 61 9.72 23.07 8.18
N THR A 62 10.61 24.07 8.27
CA THR A 62 10.36 25.25 9.09
C THR A 62 9.19 26.06 8.58
N PHE A 63 8.99 26.19 7.26
CA PHE A 63 7.84 26.89 6.69
C PHE A 63 6.51 26.26 7.12
N PHE A 64 6.41 24.93 7.06
CA PHE A 64 5.20 24.19 7.45
C PHE A 64 4.84 24.36 8.94
N VAL A 65 5.83 24.46 9.83
CA VAL A 65 5.60 24.52 11.28
C VAL A 65 5.51 25.96 11.82
N SER A 66 6.24 26.90 11.23
CA SER A 66 6.37 28.27 11.77
C SER A 66 5.41 29.29 11.17
N THR A 67 4.80 29.00 10.02
CA THR A 67 3.91 29.95 9.33
C THR A 67 2.47 29.47 9.31
N GLY A 68 1.51 30.41 9.45
CA GLY A 68 0.08 30.08 9.35
C GLY A 68 -0.31 29.53 7.97
N ALA A 69 0.31 30.05 6.90
CA ALA A 69 0.10 29.55 5.54
C ALA A 69 0.65 28.13 5.34
N GLY A 70 1.83 27.82 5.90
CA GLY A 70 2.40 26.48 5.87
C GLY A 70 1.53 25.47 6.62
N LEU A 71 1.04 25.84 7.81
CA LEU A 71 0.13 25.00 8.58
C LEU A 71 -1.21 24.77 7.85
N ALA A 72 -1.78 25.81 7.24
CA ALA A 72 -2.99 25.68 6.43
C ALA A 72 -2.78 24.74 5.23
N LEU A 73 -1.64 24.86 4.52
CA LEU A 73 -1.29 23.97 3.42
C LEU A 73 -1.13 22.53 3.90
N TYR A 74 -0.47 22.30 5.03
CA TYR A 74 -0.33 20.97 5.64
C TYR A 74 -1.70 20.34 5.94
N ILE A 75 -2.61 21.10 6.54
CA ILE A 75 -3.98 20.64 6.83
C ILE A 75 -4.71 20.28 5.53
N VAL A 76 -4.65 21.13 4.50
CA VAL A 76 -5.29 20.86 3.21
C VAL A 76 -4.71 19.61 2.55
N LEU A 77 -3.39 19.42 2.59
CA LEU A 77 -2.72 18.23 2.04
C LEU A 77 -3.14 16.93 2.73
N ILE A 78 -3.43 16.95 4.03
CA ILE A 78 -3.94 15.78 4.78
C ILE A 78 -5.43 15.54 4.51
N ILE A 79 -6.23 16.61 4.51
CA ILE A 79 -7.69 16.50 4.43
C ILE A 79 -8.14 16.11 3.01
N THR A 80 -7.49 16.65 1.97
CA THR A 80 -7.86 16.39 0.56
C THR A 80 -7.94 14.90 0.21
N PRO A 81 -6.91 14.07 0.45
CA PRO A 81 -6.99 12.63 0.18
C PRO A 81 -7.98 11.91 1.09
N PHE A 82 -8.18 12.38 2.33
CA PHE A 82 -9.16 11.81 3.26
C PHE A 82 -10.60 12.02 2.79
N ILE A 83 -10.94 13.24 2.32
CA ILE A 83 -12.25 13.54 1.72
C ILE A 83 -12.46 12.70 0.45
N GLY A 84 -11.44 12.61 -0.41
CA GLY A 84 -11.48 11.77 -1.60
C GLY A 84 -11.79 10.31 -1.26
N ALA A 85 -11.11 9.75 -0.26
CA ALA A 85 -11.37 8.40 0.23
C ALA A 85 -12.78 8.24 0.81
N LEU A 86 -13.27 9.19 1.61
CA LEU A 86 -14.61 9.14 2.19
C LEU A 86 -15.73 9.17 1.16
N VAL A 87 -15.62 10.06 0.15
CA VAL A 87 -16.57 10.13 -0.96
C VAL A 87 -16.51 8.84 -1.77
N PHE A 88 -15.32 8.28 -1.95
CA PHE A 88 -15.10 7.06 -2.73
C PHE A 88 -15.61 5.78 -2.03
N ILE A 89 -15.53 5.70 -0.69
CA ILE A 89 -16.07 4.59 0.11
C ILE A 89 -17.59 4.41 -0.09
N GLN A 90 -18.32 5.47 -0.43
CA GLN A 90 -19.74 5.38 -0.74
C GLN A 90 -20.03 4.60 -2.05
N PHE A 91 -19.03 4.43 -2.93
CA PHE A 91 -19.17 3.78 -4.22
C PHE A 91 -18.57 2.35 -4.29
N VAL A 92 -17.84 1.87 -3.27
CA VAL A 92 -17.14 0.58 -3.35
C VAL A 92 -17.55 -0.43 -2.27
N PHE A 93 -18.17 -1.51 -2.73
CA PHE A 93 -18.61 -2.67 -1.97
C PHE A 93 -17.44 -3.64 -1.66
N ILE A 94 -16.35 -3.17 -1.03
CA ILE A 94 -15.26 -4.06 -0.53
C ILE A 94 -15.03 -3.79 0.96
N ARG A 95 -15.88 -4.41 1.79
CA ARG A 95 -16.06 -4.07 3.21
C ARG A 95 -15.04 -4.67 4.20
N PRO A 96 -14.29 -5.76 3.95
CA PRO A 96 -13.38 -6.28 4.98
C PRO A 96 -11.97 -5.64 4.97
N PHE A 97 -11.41 -5.30 3.81
CA PHE A 97 -10.04 -4.76 3.70
C PHE A 97 -9.92 -3.32 4.22
N VAL A 98 -10.86 -2.46 3.84
CA VAL A 98 -10.92 -1.07 4.30
C VAL A 98 -11.19 -1.00 5.81
N ALA A 99 -11.98 -1.93 6.36
CA ALA A 99 -12.29 -1.96 7.78
C ALA A 99 -11.05 -2.27 8.63
N VAL A 100 -10.22 -3.24 8.23
CA VAL A 100 -8.97 -3.56 8.93
C VAL A 100 -8.00 -2.38 8.92
N ILE A 101 -7.80 -1.74 7.78
CA ILE A 101 -6.88 -0.60 7.61
C ILE A 101 -7.37 0.62 8.43
N LEU A 102 -8.68 0.86 8.45
CA LEU A 102 -9.28 1.91 9.28
C LEU A 102 -9.15 1.60 10.77
N ILE A 103 -9.35 0.33 11.18
CA ILE A 103 -9.20 -0.09 12.57
C ILE A 103 -7.74 0.02 13.02
N SER A 104 -6.76 -0.36 12.18
CA SER A 104 -5.33 -0.22 12.52
C SER A 104 -4.89 1.24 12.54
N SER A 105 -5.40 2.09 11.63
CA SER A 105 -5.13 3.53 11.61
C SER A 105 -5.75 4.25 12.81
N LEU A 106 -6.97 3.86 13.22
CA LEU A 106 -7.63 4.37 14.42
C LEU A 106 -6.90 3.92 15.69
N LEU A 107 -6.36 2.70 15.72
CA LEU A 107 -5.56 2.21 16.84
C LEU A 107 -4.26 3.03 17.00
N HIS A 108 -3.56 3.35 15.91
CA HIS A 108 -2.36 4.22 15.97
C HIS A 108 -2.69 5.66 16.40
N LEU A 109 -3.83 6.21 15.93
CA LEU A 109 -4.30 7.53 16.35
C LEU A 109 -4.67 7.57 17.84
N LEU A 110 -5.31 6.51 18.36
CA LEU A 110 -5.66 6.37 19.76
C LEU A 110 -4.41 6.28 20.67
N LEU A 111 -3.36 5.60 20.20
CA LEU A 111 -2.08 5.49 20.94
C LEU A 111 -1.31 6.81 21.01
N MET A 112 -1.51 7.74 20.06
CA MET A 112 -0.99 9.11 20.17
C MET A 112 -1.65 9.89 21.32
N LEU A 113 -2.87 9.52 21.72
CA LEU A 113 -3.61 10.18 22.81
C LEU A 113 -3.26 9.64 24.21
N PHE A 114 -2.65 8.46 24.29
CA PHE A 114 -2.20 7.85 25.55
C PHE A 114 -0.69 7.58 25.50
N PRO A 115 0.16 8.46 26.06
CA PRO A 115 1.61 8.28 26.04
C PRO A 115 2.02 7.10 26.93
N LEU A 116 2.13 5.92 26.34
CA LEU A 116 2.62 4.71 27.01
C LEU A 116 4.16 4.73 27.09
N GLY A 117 4.73 3.97 28.04
CA GLY A 117 6.18 3.90 28.23
C GLY A 117 6.92 3.27 27.02
N LYS A 118 8.19 3.63 26.83
CA LYS A 118 9.03 3.23 25.67
C LYS A 118 8.92 1.75 25.28
N VAL A 119 8.98 0.86 26.27
CA VAL A 119 8.89 -0.60 26.08
C VAL A 119 7.57 -1.00 25.42
N SER A 120 6.46 -0.39 25.83
CA SER A 120 5.16 -0.70 25.24
C SER A 120 5.09 -0.25 23.78
N VAL A 121 5.59 0.94 23.45
CA VAL A 121 5.64 1.46 22.07
C VAL A 121 6.46 0.55 21.16
N MET A 122 7.60 0.03 21.65
CA MET A 122 8.39 -0.96 20.91
C MET A 122 7.63 -2.26 20.68
N ILE A 123 6.96 -2.80 21.71
CA ILE A 123 6.17 -4.03 21.59
C ILE A 123 5.03 -3.85 20.57
N TYR A 124 4.28 -2.76 20.66
CA TYR A 124 3.18 -2.48 19.72
C TYR A 124 3.68 -2.27 18.29
N GLY A 125 4.76 -1.51 18.10
CA GLY A 125 5.38 -1.33 16.79
C GLY A 125 5.87 -2.66 16.19
N GLY A 126 6.45 -3.53 17.01
CA GLY A 126 6.90 -4.87 16.60
C GLY A 126 5.74 -5.78 16.20
N LEU A 127 4.69 -5.85 17.02
CA LEU A 127 3.48 -6.62 16.70
C LEU A 127 2.79 -6.09 15.44
N ALA A 128 2.66 -4.76 15.30
CA ALA A 128 2.11 -4.13 14.10
C ALA A 128 2.92 -4.48 12.85
N SER A 129 4.27 -4.46 12.94
CA SER A 129 5.14 -4.82 11.82
C SER A 129 4.93 -6.28 11.37
N ILE A 130 4.78 -7.21 12.31
CA ILE A 130 4.48 -8.62 11.99
C ILE A 130 3.13 -8.75 11.28
N ILE A 131 2.11 -8.03 11.76
CA ILE A 131 0.76 -8.03 11.19
C ILE A 131 0.80 -7.49 9.75
N PHE A 132 1.41 -6.32 9.51
CA PHE A 132 1.49 -5.74 8.17
C PHE A 132 2.34 -6.58 7.21
N CYS A 133 3.38 -7.25 7.70
CA CYS A 133 4.12 -8.23 6.92
C CYS A 133 3.22 -9.40 6.48
N GLY A 134 2.37 -9.89 7.39
CA GLY A 134 1.35 -10.90 7.07
C GLY A 134 0.31 -10.42 6.04
N TYR A 135 -0.11 -9.16 6.11
CA TYR A 135 -1.01 -8.56 5.12
C TYR A 135 -0.37 -8.48 3.74
N ILE A 136 0.91 -8.06 3.63
CA ILE A 136 1.62 -8.07 2.34
C ILE A 136 1.64 -9.47 1.69
N LEU A 137 1.87 -10.52 2.49
CA LEU A 137 1.83 -11.90 1.98
C LEU A 137 0.42 -12.30 1.52
N TYR A 138 -0.60 -11.95 2.30
CA TYR A 138 -1.99 -12.23 1.97
C TYR A 138 -2.46 -11.50 0.71
N ASP A 139 -2.14 -10.21 0.60
CA ASP A 139 -2.52 -9.37 -0.53
C ASP A 139 -1.74 -9.74 -1.79
N THR A 140 -0.48 -10.16 -1.67
CA THR A 140 0.27 -10.72 -2.79
C THR A 140 -0.31 -12.06 -3.28
N ASP A 141 -0.77 -12.93 -2.37
CA ASP A 141 -1.45 -14.18 -2.74
C ASP A 141 -2.78 -13.91 -3.46
N ASN A 142 -3.56 -12.95 -2.94
CA ASN A 142 -4.82 -12.52 -3.53
C ASN A 142 -4.62 -11.81 -4.88
N LEU A 143 -3.54 -11.04 -5.05
CA LEU A 143 -3.15 -10.43 -6.32
C LEU A 143 -2.99 -11.48 -7.42
N ILE A 144 -2.35 -12.60 -7.10
CA ILE A 144 -2.06 -13.66 -8.08
C ILE A 144 -3.31 -14.51 -8.36
N LYS A 145 -4.17 -14.71 -7.35
CA LYS A 145 -5.24 -15.72 -7.43
C LYS A 145 -6.65 -15.16 -7.64
N ARG A 146 -6.96 -13.97 -7.12
CA ARG A 146 -8.33 -13.48 -6.96
C ARG A 146 -8.62 -12.18 -7.72
N HIS A 147 -7.62 -11.35 -7.99
CA HIS A 147 -7.82 -10.10 -8.72
C HIS A 147 -7.91 -10.31 -10.22
N SER A 148 -8.82 -9.56 -10.85
CA SER A 148 -8.98 -9.49 -12.31
C SER A 148 -8.15 -8.36 -12.90
N TYR A 149 -7.88 -8.39 -14.21
CA TYR A 149 -7.00 -7.43 -14.89
C TYR A 149 -7.40 -5.96 -14.61
N ASP A 150 -8.71 -5.65 -14.56
CA ASP A 150 -9.22 -4.28 -14.38
C ASP A 150 -9.07 -3.75 -12.94
N GLU A 151 -8.79 -4.62 -11.97
CA GLU A 151 -8.69 -4.25 -10.55
C GLU A 151 -7.28 -3.80 -10.14
N TYR A 152 -6.39 -3.59 -11.12
CA TYR A 152 -4.98 -3.28 -10.87
C TYR A 152 -4.76 -2.01 -10.03
N ILE A 153 -5.68 -1.03 -10.12
CA ILE A 153 -5.59 0.20 -9.32
C ILE A 153 -5.82 -0.13 -7.84
N TRP A 154 -6.85 -0.91 -7.53
CA TRP A 154 -7.20 -1.28 -6.16
C TRP A 154 -6.13 -2.16 -5.54
N ALA A 155 -5.65 -3.13 -6.30
CA ALA A 155 -4.61 -4.03 -5.84
C ALA A 155 -3.29 -3.26 -5.56
N ALA A 156 -2.96 -2.27 -6.40
CA ALA A 156 -1.81 -1.40 -6.14
C ALA A 156 -2.01 -0.51 -4.89
N VAL A 157 -3.19 0.07 -4.70
CA VAL A 157 -3.49 0.90 -3.51
C VAL A 157 -3.42 0.08 -2.23
N ALA A 158 -4.00 -1.13 -2.19
CA ALA A 158 -3.97 -2.02 -1.04
C ALA A 158 -2.53 -2.38 -0.66
N LEU A 159 -1.76 -2.87 -1.64
CA LEU A 159 -0.36 -3.24 -1.43
C LEU A 159 0.51 -2.05 -1.00
N TYR A 160 0.26 -0.84 -1.55
CA TYR A 160 0.94 0.38 -1.14
C TYR A 160 0.66 0.74 0.32
N LEU A 161 -0.61 0.68 0.74
CA LEU A 161 -1.01 1.00 2.12
C LEU A 161 -0.37 0.03 3.12
N ASP A 162 -0.31 -1.26 2.81
CA ASP A 162 0.37 -2.24 3.68
C ASP A 162 1.86 -1.97 3.79
N ILE A 163 2.54 -1.63 2.69
CA ILE A 163 3.97 -1.28 2.69
C ILE A 163 4.23 -0.03 3.52
N ILE A 164 3.40 1.02 3.38
CA ILE A 164 3.55 2.26 4.16
C ILE A 164 3.30 1.99 5.65
N ASN A 165 2.29 1.19 5.99
CA ASN A 165 2.00 0.85 7.38
C ASN A 165 3.11 -0.02 8.02
N LEU A 166 3.68 -0.95 7.25
CA LEU A 166 4.87 -1.69 7.68
C LEU A 166 6.06 -0.74 7.92
N PHE A 167 6.29 0.20 7.02
CA PHE A 167 7.35 1.20 7.18
C PHE A 167 7.16 2.08 8.43
N LEU A 168 5.94 2.59 8.65
CA LEU A 168 5.63 3.44 9.81
C LEU A 168 5.70 2.68 11.14
N SER A 169 5.29 1.41 11.16
CA SER A 169 5.41 0.57 12.36
C SER A 169 6.87 0.26 12.69
N LEU A 170 7.71 -0.02 11.69
CA LEU A 170 9.17 -0.16 11.87
C LEU A 170 9.82 1.14 12.36
N LEU A 171 9.43 2.29 11.77
CA LEU A 171 9.91 3.60 12.25
C LEU A 171 9.52 3.85 13.71
N THR A 172 8.34 3.39 14.14
CA THR A 172 7.91 3.52 15.54
C THR A 172 8.81 2.70 16.47
N VAL A 173 9.19 1.48 16.08
CA VAL A 173 10.13 0.64 16.83
C VAL A 173 11.50 1.30 16.92
N PHE A 174 12.06 1.76 15.80
CA PHE A 174 13.39 2.39 15.78
C PHE A 174 13.44 3.68 16.60
N ARG A 175 12.42 4.53 16.47
CA ARG A 175 12.33 5.77 17.26
C ARG A 175 12.23 5.51 18.76
N ALA A 176 11.52 4.46 19.16
CA ALA A 176 11.41 4.09 20.57
C ALA A 176 12.69 3.42 21.12
N ALA A 177 13.45 2.73 20.28
CA ALA A 177 14.74 2.15 20.64
C ALA A 177 15.86 3.21 20.80
N GLU A 178 15.78 4.31 20.04
CA GLU A 178 16.74 5.43 20.12
C GLU A 178 16.42 6.46 21.22
N SER A 179 15.20 6.45 21.76
CA SER A 179 14.72 7.41 22.77
C SER A 179 15.10 7.05 24.20
#